data_AF-A0A559TUR2-F1
#
_entry.id   AF-A0A559TUR2-F1
#
_cell.length_a   1.000
_cell.length_b   1.000
_cell.length_c   1.000
_cell.angle_alpha   90.00
_cell.angle_beta   90.00
_cell.angle_gamma   90.00
#
_symmetry.space_group_name_H-M   'P 1'
#
loop_
_entity.id
_entity.type
_entity.pdbx_description
1 polymer ?
#
loop_
_entity_poly.entity_id
_entity_poly.type
_entity_poly.pdbx_seq_one_letter_code
_entity_poly.pdbx_strand_id
1 'polypeptide(L)'
;MVYAQTEVCKDLIALQLKEGGPLLFEAEALAVEGAESERPRVRFRCEGDEGVLECDYVVGCDGFWGVARKAVPASLSREFERT
;
A
#
# COMPACT_ATOMS: atom_id res chain seq x y z
N MET A 1 1.46 -10.82 -28.69
CA MET A 1 0.13 -10.77 -28.05
C MET A 1 0.18 -9.65 -27.01
N VAL A 2 -0.64 -8.62 -27.12
CA VAL A 2 -0.68 -7.51 -26.14
C VAL A 2 -1.76 -7.84 -25.13
N TYR A 3 -1.40 -7.95 -23.86
CA TYR A 3 -2.34 -8.22 -22.79
C TYR A 3 -2.60 -6.91 -22.04
N ALA A 4 -3.86 -6.53 -21.94
CA ALA A 4 -4.25 -5.23 -21.40
C ALA A 4 -4.02 -5.18 -19.89
N GLN A 5 -3.53 -4.04 -19.39
CA GLN A 5 -3.28 -3.83 -17.96
C GLN A 5 -4.52 -4.12 -17.09
N THR A 6 -5.71 -3.75 -17.56
CA THR A 6 -6.98 -4.00 -16.86
C THR A 6 -7.24 -5.49 -16.66
N GLU A 7 -6.88 -6.34 -17.63
CA GLU A 7 -7.07 -7.78 -17.52
C GLU A 7 -6.08 -8.37 -16.49
N VAL A 8 -4.82 -7.88 -16.45
CA VAL A 8 -3.85 -8.26 -15.40
C VAL A 8 -4.41 -7.95 -14.02
N CYS A 9 -4.95 -6.75 -13.83
CA CYS A 9 -5.49 -6.34 -12.54
C CYS A 9 -6.66 -7.22 -12.11
N LYS A 10 -7.59 -7.55 -13.02
CA LYS A 10 -8.72 -8.43 -12.73
C LYS A 10 -8.25 -9.81 -12.27
N ASP A 11 -7.31 -10.41 -13.01
CA ASP A 11 -6.81 -11.75 -12.70
C ASP A 11 -6.09 -11.78 -11.35
N LEU A 12 -5.28 -10.76 -11.04
CA LEU A 12 -4.58 -10.66 -9.75
C LEU A 12 -5.56 -10.45 -8.58
N ILE A 13 -6.59 -9.60 -8.76
CA ILE A 13 -7.62 -9.40 -7.72
C ILE A 13 -8.39 -10.70 -7.49
N ALA A 14 -8.80 -11.39 -8.57
CA ALA A 14 -9.52 -12.65 -8.48
C ALA A 14 -8.69 -13.72 -7.74
N LEU A 15 -7.40 -13.81 -8.02
CA LEU A 15 -6.49 -14.72 -7.35
C LEU A 15 -6.35 -14.38 -5.85
N GLN A 16 -6.15 -13.10 -5.52
CA GLN A 16 -6.02 -12.65 -4.13
C GLN A 16 -7.29 -12.93 -3.31
N LEU A 17 -8.48 -12.71 -3.89
CA LEU A 17 -9.75 -13.00 -3.22
C LEU A 17 -9.98 -14.50 -2.99
N LYS A 18 -9.41 -15.36 -3.84
CA LYS A 18 -9.58 -16.82 -3.75
C LYS A 18 -8.55 -17.47 -2.83
N GLU A 19 -7.31 -17.01 -2.86
CA GLU A 19 -6.17 -17.75 -2.29
C GLU A 19 -5.32 -16.91 -1.32
N GLY A 20 -5.57 -15.60 -1.25
CA GLY A 20 -4.75 -14.67 -0.48
C GLY A 20 -5.35 -14.21 0.85
N GLY A 21 -4.66 -13.28 1.50
CA GLY A 21 -5.16 -12.54 2.66
C GLY A 21 -6.24 -11.50 2.30
N PRO A 22 -6.88 -10.90 3.30
CA PRO A 22 -7.97 -9.96 3.12
C PRO A 22 -7.56 -8.75 2.28
N LEU A 23 -8.43 -8.39 1.33
CA LEU A 23 -8.28 -7.22 0.47
C LEU A 23 -9.36 -6.20 0.85
N LEU A 24 -8.96 -5.14 1.56
CA LEU A 24 -9.87 -4.07 1.97
C LEU A 24 -9.95 -3.03 0.85
N PHE A 25 -11.09 -2.99 0.16
CA PHE A 25 -11.40 -1.94 -0.80
C PHE A 25 -11.93 -0.70 -0.07
N GLU A 26 -11.81 0.46 -0.72
CA GLU A 26 -12.24 1.75 -0.17
C GLU A 26 -11.60 2.09 1.19
N ALA A 27 -10.45 1.46 1.48
CA ALA A 27 -9.64 1.73 2.64
C ALA A 27 -8.57 2.77 2.30
N GLU A 28 -8.84 4.03 2.63
CA GLU A 28 -7.89 5.13 2.45
C GLU A 28 -6.78 5.05 3.50
N ALA A 29 -5.53 4.85 3.07
CA ALA A 29 -4.38 4.95 3.96
C ALA A 29 -4.10 6.43 4.28
N LEU A 30 -4.21 6.80 5.56
CA LEU A 30 -4.06 8.17 6.05
C LEU A 30 -2.61 8.49 6.42
N ALA A 31 -1.92 7.51 7.04
CA ALA A 31 -0.53 7.66 7.46
C ALA A 31 0.13 6.30 7.70
N VAL A 32 1.46 6.26 7.54
CA VAL A 32 2.31 5.17 8.03
C VAL A 32 3.17 5.75 9.16
N GLU A 33 3.13 5.13 10.33
CA GLU A 33 3.81 5.56 11.56
C GLU A 33 4.84 4.54 12.01
N GLY A 34 5.98 5.01 12.53
CA GLY A 34 7.04 4.16 13.06
C GLY A 34 7.65 3.25 11.99
N ALA A 35 7.84 3.76 10.77
CA ALA A 35 8.41 3.01 9.64
C ALA A 35 9.85 2.54 9.92
N GLU A 36 10.55 3.23 10.82
CA GLU A 36 11.89 2.91 11.31
C GLU A 36 11.92 1.95 12.52
N SER A 37 10.74 1.51 12.99
CA SER A 37 10.60 0.63 14.15
C SER A 37 10.33 -0.82 13.76
N GLU A 38 10.45 -1.74 14.72
CA GLU A 38 10.10 -3.17 14.55
C GLU A 38 8.59 -3.43 14.43
N ARG A 39 7.75 -2.42 14.67
CA ARG A 39 6.28 -2.54 14.64
C ARG A 39 5.64 -1.32 13.98
N PRO A 40 5.78 -1.16 12.65
CA PRO A 40 5.12 -0.09 11.92
C PRO A 40 3.59 -0.22 12.00
N ARG A 41 2.92 0.93 11.92
CA ARG A 41 1.47 1.05 12.02
C ARG A 41 0.91 1.83 10.84
N VAL A 42 -0.19 1.35 10.27
CA VAL A 42 -0.91 2.04 9.19
C VAL A 42 -2.22 2.57 9.74
N ARG A 43 -2.40 3.89 9.74
CA ARG A 43 -3.71 4.50 9.97
C ARG A 43 -4.47 4.51 8.68
N PHE A 44 -5.71 4.03 8.71
CA PHE A 44 -6.57 4.01 7.53
C PHE A 44 -7.99 4.40 7.89
N ARG A 45 -8.77 4.81 6.89
CA ARG A 45 -10.21 4.99 6.99
C ARG A 45 -10.90 4.00 6.07
N CYS A 46 -11.85 3.25 6.58
CA CYS A 46 -12.65 2.30 5.80
C CYS A 46 -14.10 2.42 6.23
N GLU A 47 -15.03 2.50 5.27
CA GLU A 47 -16.48 2.63 5.53
C GLU A 47 -16.87 3.81 6.45
N GLY A 48 -16.02 4.84 6.54
CA GLY A 48 -16.22 6.02 7.38
C GLY A 48 -15.58 5.93 8.77
N ASP A 49 -15.12 4.76 9.18
CA ASP A 49 -14.43 4.54 10.45
C ASP A 49 -12.91 4.60 10.29
N GLU A 50 -12.23 5.21 11.26
CA GLU A 50 -10.77 5.22 11.32
C GLU A 50 -10.24 4.05 12.14
N GLY A 51 -9.25 3.37 11.60
CA GLY A 51 -8.62 2.20 12.19
C GLY A 51 -7.10 2.28 12.15
N VAL A 52 -6.46 1.38 12.89
CA VAL A 52 -5.01 1.19 12.87
C VAL A 52 -4.69 -0.29 12.64
N LEU A 53 -3.84 -0.54 11.65
CA LEU A 53 -3.26 -1.85 11.40
C LEU A 53 -1.83 -1.87 11.93
N GLU A 54 -1.52 -2.82 12.81
CA GLU A 54 -0.15 -3.10 13.25
C GLU A 54 0.41 -4.26 12.43
N CYS A 55 1.65 -4.13 11.98
CA CYS A 55 2.27 -5.10 11.10
C CYS A 55 3.79 -5.13 11.30
N ASP A 56 4.43 -6.19 10.82
CA ASP A 56 5.89 -6.29 10.85
C ASP A 56 6.54 -5.52 9.68
N TYR A 57 5.82 -5.40 8.56
CA TYR A 57 6.29 -4.73 7.35
C TYR A 57 5.18 -3.96 6.65
N VAL A 58 5.52 -2.81 6.07
CA VAL A 58 4.63 -2.00 5.20
C VAL A 58 5.23 -1.89 3.81
N VAL A 59 4.43 -2.16 2.78
CA VAL A 59 4.83 -2.01 1.38
C VAL A 59 3.95 -0.94 0.72
N GLY A 60 4.57 0.16 0.30
CA GLY A 60 3.89 1.28 -0.36
C GLY A 60 3.73 1.06 -1.86
N CYS A 61 2.54 0.59 -2.29
CA CYS A 61 2.15 0.45 -3.69
C CYS A 61 1.08 1.50 -4.09
N ASP A 62 1.08 2.66 -3.43
CA ASP A 62 0.04 3.71 -3.46
C ASP A 62 0.30 4.80 -4.51
N GLY A 63 1.27 4.59 -5.40
CA GLY A 63 1.57 5.49 -6.51
C GLY A 63 2.30 6.76 -6.09
N PHE A 64 2.36 7.75 -7.00
CA PHE A 64 3.22 8.92 -6.83
C PHE A 64 2.79 9.85 -5.69
N TRP A 65 1.48 9.95 -5.45
CA TRP A 65 0.89 10.82 -4.41
C TRP A 65 0.59 10.06 -3.11
N GLY A 66 1.10 8.84 -3.00
CA GLY A 66 0.93 7.97 -1.86
C GLY A 66 1.46 8.53 -0.54
N VAL A 67 0.86 8.09 0.56
CA VAL A 67 1.30 8.42 1.92
C VAL A 67 2.59 7.68 2.29
N ALA A 68 2.84 6.51 1.68
CA ALA A 68 4.00 5.68 2.01
C ALA A 68 5.33 6.39 1.70
N ARG A 69 5.42 7.16 0.61
CA ARG A 69 6.63 7.91 0.27
C ARG A 69 7.01 8.94 1.34
N LYS A 70 6.02 9.60 1.95
CA LYS A 70 6.24 10.60 3.00
C LYS A 70 6.67 9.98 4.33
N ALA A 71 6.39 8.70 4.53
CA ALA A 71 6.73 7.98 5.74
C ALA A 71 8.19 7.51 5.77
N VAL A 72 8.85 7.42 4.61
CA VAL A 72 10.27 7.07 4.53
C VAL A 72 11.11 8.34 4.74
N PRO A 73 12.04 8.38 5.71
CA PRO A 73 12.92 9.52 5.90
C PRO A 73 13.71 9.85 4.62
N ALA A 74 13.76 11.13 4.26
CA ALA A 74 14.43 11.58 3.04
C ALA A 74 15.90 11.13 2.95
N SER A 75 16.58 11.05 4.10
CA SER A 75 17.96 10.58 4.21
C SER A 75 18.16 9.10 3.84
N LEU A 76 17.10 8.30 3.87
CA LEU A 76 17.10 6.88 3.53
C LEU A 76 16.44 6.62 2.17
N SER A 77 15.75 7.61 1.61
CA SER A 77 15.09 7.51 0.32
C SER A 77 16.08 7.63 -0.84
N ARG A 78 15.89 6.82 -1.89
CA ARG A 78 16.63 6.94 -3.15
C ARG A 78 15.65 6.88 -4.30
N GLU A 79 15.57 7.97 -5.05
CA GLU A 79 14.68 8.08 -6.21
C GLU A 79 15.43 7.69 -7.48
N PHE A 80 14.77 6.90 -8.32
CA PHE A 80 15.27 6.53 -9.65
C PHE A 80 14.21 6.98 -10.65
N GLU A 81 14.54 7.99 -11.44
CA GLU A 81 13.71 8.46 -12.55
C GLU A 81 14.35 8.05 -13.87
N ARG A 82 13.55 7.59 -14.83
CA ARG A 82 14.02 7.20 -16.15
C ARG A 82 13.31 8.07 -17.17
N THR A 83 14.05 9.03 -17.73
CA THR A 83 13.60 9.92 -18.83
C THR A 83 13.54 9.17 -20.15
#